data_AF-A0A1F0TMU5-F1
#
_entry.id   AF-A0A1F0TMU5-F1
#
_cell.length_a   1.000
_cell.length_b   1.000
_cell.length_c   1.000
_cell.angle_alpha   90.00
_cell.angle_beta   90.00
_cell.angle_gamma   90.00
#
_symmetry.space_group_name_H-M   'P 1'
#
loop_
_entity.id
_entity.type
_entity.pdbx_description
1 polymer ?
#
loop_
_entity_poly.entity_id
_entity_poly.type
_entity_poly.pdbx_seq_one_letter_code
_entity_poly.pdbx_strand_id
1 'polypeptide(L)'
;MMCFFGTFSDDWISDLCYKAGTIARRENSILDVIQKRTANNNELNKQDKETLPKKFLQMILMREPDVTNFLWEYGTSAFSAKLIKNSYTTDDLTLETFKDSYCILDTNILMHIGLESSEYYTSFKVLENIFKELGINVGILHITQNEYLAAVRSKKEQVMNLVAKYEQEVLEASNDQYLKTAIKRHCQTEEDYKRFFSCIEHVPKYIYKNSQIFLYDDDQALEDKIAKAQSDETKLSELNSIYKSVTGRDKKEYALLHDVGLINGAHYLREKGKYFILSQEVSVNTYAKKKPFVNELPIAMRIQTLLRVIQLIPS
;
A
#
# COMPACT_ATOMS: atom_id res chain seq x y z
N MET A 1 -14.57 21.01 10.03
CA MET A 1 -13.42 20.14 9.69
C MET A 1 -12.45 20.77 8.69
N MET A 2 -12.87 21.26 7.51
CA MET A 2 -11.91 21.75 6.49
C MET A 2 -10.89 22.81 6.95
N CYS A 3 -11.27 23.90 7.63
CA CYS A 3 -10.25 24.86 8.11
C CYS A 3 -9.42 24.32 9.27
N PHE A 4 -9.96 23.41 10.08
CA PHE A 4 -9.21 22.82 11.18
C PHE A 4 -8.04 21.97 10.62
N PHE A 5 -8.33 21.04 9.72
CA PHE A 5 -7.30 20.24 9.06
C PHE A 5 -6.46 21.04 8.06
N GLY A 6 -7.01 22.08 7.43
CA GLY A 6 -6.22 23.00 6.60
C GLY A 6 -5.12 23.71 7.40
N THR A 7 -5.44 24.18 8.60
CA THR A 7 -4.50 24.91 9.46
C THR A 7 -3.49 24.01 10.17
N PHE A 8 -3.91 22.84 10.65
CA PHE A 8 -3.07 21.98 11.51
C PHE A 8 -2.56 20.70 10.81
N SER A 9 -2.82 20.50 9.52
CA SER A 9 -2.39 19.32 8.76
C SER A 9 -0.91 19.03 8.89
N ASP A 10 -0.04 20.05 8.82
CA ASP A 10 1.41 19.87 8.91
C ASP A 10 1.85 19.48 10.33
N ASP A 11 1.20 20.05 11.35
CA ASP A 11 1.47 19.70 12.75
C ASP A 11 1.02 18.27 13.05
N TRP A 12 -0.08 17.83 12.41
CA TRP A 12 -0.60 16.47 12.47
C TRP A 12 0.32 15.48 11.76
N ILE A 13 0.75 15.80 10.55
CA ILE A 13 1.74 15.02 9.81
C ILE A 13 3.04 14.97 10.59
N SER A 14 3.50 16.07 11.17
CA SER A 14 4.70 16.11 12.01
C SER A 14 4.58 15.19 13.24
N ASP A 15 3.42 15.15 13.89
CA ASP A 15 3.19 14.25 15.03
C ASP A 15 3.05 12.79 14.64
N LEU A 16 2.51 12.53 13.46
CA LEU A 16 2.39 11.21 12.88
C LEU A 16 3.73 10.69 12.33
N CYS A 17 4.55 11.57 11.74
CA CYS A 17 5.82 11.24 11.06
C CYS A 17 7.02 11.22 12.01
N TYR A 18 7.06 12.11 13.02
CA TYR A 18 8.25 12.34 13.84
C TYR A 18 8.01 12.18 15.35
N LYS A 19 6.78 11.85 15.79
CA LYS A 19 6.37 11.86 17.21
C LYS A 19 6.75 13.17 17.92
N ALA A 20 6.78 14.28 17.19
CA ALA A 20 7.32 15.55 17.65
C ALA A 20 6.50 16.22 18.78
N GLY A 21 5.26 15.76 19.01
CA GLY A 21 4.35 16.32 20.01
C GLY A 21 3.89 17.75 19.66
N THR A 22 4.03 18.16 18.41
CA THR A 22 3.61 19.40 17.77
C THR A 22 2.14 19.72 18.02
N ILE A 23 1.23 18.73 17.99
CA ILE A 23 -0.20 18.91 18.30
C ILE A 23 -0.40 19.22 19.79
N ALA A 24 0.28 18.49 20.67
CA ALA A 24 0.25 18.79 22.10
C ALA A 24 0.87 20.17 22.40
N ARG A 25 1.91 20.57 21.66
CA ARG A 25 2.55 21.89 21.80
C ARG A 25 1.70 23.04 21.25
N ARG A 26 0.74 22.77 20.36
CA ARG A 26 -0.18 23.76 19.77
C ARG A 26 -1.61 23.65 20.32
N GLU A 27 -1.77 23.02 21.49
CA GLU A 27 -3.05 22.82 22.16
C GLU A 27 -3.89 24.11 22.23
N ASN A 28 -3.28 25.21 22.65
CA ASN A 28 -3.96 26.51 22.76
C ASN A 28 -4.41 27.05 21.39
N SER A 29 -3.59 26.90 20.35
CA SER A 29 -3.94 27.35 18.99
C SER A 29 -5.06 26.50 18.38
N ILE A 30 -5.05 25.19 18.65
CA ILE A 30 -6.11 24.27 18.26
C ILE A 30 -7.41 24.65 18.95
N LEU A 31 -7.35 24.88 20.26
CA LEU A 31 -8.50 25.27 21.07
C LEU A 31 -9.10 26.58 20.57
N ASP A 32 -8.28 27.59 20.26
CA ASP A 32 -8.72 28.88 19.72
C ASP A 32 -9.47 28.75 18.39
N VAL A 33 -8.98 27.90 17.48
CA VAL A 33 -9.63 27.69 16.18
C VAL A 33 -10.97 26.98 16.33
N ILE A 34 -11.08 26.03 17.26
CA ILE A 34 -12.33 25.32 17.53
C ILE A 34 -13.31 26.25 18.25
N GLN A 35 -12.85 27.01 19.25
CA GLN A 35 -13.65 27.97 20.01
C GLN A 35 -14.21 29.07 19.11
N LYS A 36 -13.42 29.63 18.19
CA LYS A 36 -13.91 30.61 17.20
C LYS A 36 -15.03 30.05 16.32
N ARG A 37 -15.01 28.74 16.03
CA ARG A 37 -16.05 28.07 15.24
C ARG A 37 -17.30 27.73 16.05
N THR A 38 -17.15 27.31 17.30
CA THR A 38 -18.30 27.02 18.17
C THR A 38 -18.98 28.30 18.64
N ALA A 39 -18.24 29.38 18.91
CA ALA A 39 -18.77 30.68 19.31
C ALA A 39 -19.74 31.27 18.27
N ASN A 40 -19.39 31.15 16.99
CA ASN A 40 -20.15 31.68 15.85
C ASN A 40 -21.32 30.79 15.41
N ASN A 41 -21.56 29.65 16.07
CA ASN A 41 -22.70 28.79 15.76
C ASN A 41 -23.91 29.17 16.64
N ASN A 42 -24.99 29.60 16.02
CA ASN A 42 -26.22 30.04 16.71
C ASN A 42 -27.08 28.87 17.20
N GLU A 43 -26.82 27.65 16.72
CA GLU A 43 -27.55 26.43 17.10
C GLU A 43 -27.00 25.78 18.37
N LEU A 44 -25.82 26.21 18.84
CA LEU A 44 -25.19 25.70 20.05
C LEU A 44 -25.57 26.55 21.26
N ASN A 45 -25.92 25.90 22.38
CA ASN A 45 -26.11 26.59 23.64
C ASN A 45 -24.77 27.05 24.24
N LYS A 46 -24.82 27.98 25.20
CA LYS A 46 -23.62 28.59 25.80
C LYS A 46 -22.68 27.57 26.45
N GLN A 47 -23.23 26.52 27.05
CA GLN A 47 -22.45 25.48 27.73
C GLN A 47 -21.71 24.61 26.71
N ASP A 48 -22.35 24.22 25.61
CA ASP A 48 -21.73 23.44 24.53
C ASP A 48 -20.64 24.23 23.81
N LYS A 49 -20.81 25.55 23.67
CA LYS A 49 -19.77 26.44 23.11
C LYS A 49 -18.46 26.40 23.91
N GLU A 50 -18.54 26.22 25.22
CA GLU A 50 -17.37 26.12 26.11
C GLU A 50 -16.85 24.68 26.27
N THR A 51 -17.75 23.69 26.26
CA THR A 51 -17.42 22.31 26.64
C THR A 51 -16.96 21.47 25.45
N LEU A 52 -17.58 21.65 24.27
CA LEU A 52 -17.24 20.87 23.07
C LEU A 52 -15.80 21.06 22.58
N PRO A 53 -15.22 22.28 22.55
CA PRO A 53 -13.84 22.46 22.15
C PRO A 53 -12.85 21.69 23.03
N LYS A 54 -13.09 21.68 24.34
CA LYS A 54 -12.25 20.97 25.33
C LYS A 54 -12.36 19.46 25.17
N LYS A 55 -13.58 18.92 25.01
CA LYS A 55 -13.81 17.49 24.79
C LYS A 55 -13.23 17.01 23.46
N PHE A 56 -13.36 17.81 22.41
CA PHE A 56 -12.78 17.50 21.11
C PHE A 56 -11.25 17.45 21.20
N LEU A 57 -10.62 18.46 21.79
CA LEU A 57 -9.18 18.47 22.02
C LEU A 57 -8.72 17.24 22.84
N GLN A 58 -9.44 16.89 23.90
CA GLN A 58 -9.15 15.72 24.72
C GLN A 58 -9.24 14.42 23.91
N MET A 59 -10.30 14.21 23.14
CA MET A 59 -10.49 13.05 22.27
C MET A 59 -9.31 12.88 21.30
N ILE A 60 -8.84 14.00 20.75
CA ILE A 60 -7.74 13.98 19.79
C ILE A 60 -6.38 13.68 20.45
N LEU A 61 -6.15 14.19 21.67
CA LEU A 61 -4.92 13.94 22.43
C LEU A 61 -4.85 12.52 23.02
N MET A 62 -6.00 11.89 23.28
CA MET A 62 -6.08 10.52 23.83
C MET A 62 -5.67 9.42 22.84
N ARG A 63 -5.54 9.72 21.54
CA ARG A 63 -5.06 8.80 20.48
C ARG A 63 -5.79 7.44 20.47
N GLU A 64 -7.11 7.47 20.63
CA GLU A 64 -7.92 6.26 20.48
C GLU A 64 -7.77 5.67 19.06
N PRO A 65 -7.77 4.33 18.88
CA PRO A 65 -7.47 3.71 17.59
C PRO A 65 -8.39 4.15 16.45
N ASP A 66 -9.70 4.23 16.70
CA ASP A 66 -10.70 4.61 15.69
C ASP A 66 -10.60 6.08 15.31
N VAL A 67 -10.37 6.94 16.30
CA VAL A 67 -10.13 8.37 16.10
C VAL A 67 -8.83 8.56 15.33
N THR A 68 -7.78 7.79 15.63
CA THR A 68 -6.50 7.83 14.93
C THR A 68 -6.64 7.37 13.47
N ASN A 69 -7.42 6.32 13.22
CA ASN A 69 -7.70 5.85 11.85
C ASN A 69 -8.50 6.87 11.04
N PHE A 70 -9.56 7.44 11.64
CA PHE A 70 -10.34 8.51 11.02
C PHE A 70 -9.48 9.74 10.72
N LEU A 71 -8.66 10.18 11.69
CA LEU A 71 -7.73 11.29 11.52
C LEU A 71 -6.61 10.98 10.52
N TRP A 72 -6.21 9.72 10.38
CA TRP A 72 -5.24 9.29 9.38
C TRP A 72 -5.82 9.39 7.97
N GLU A 73 -7.03 8.87 7.75
CA GLU A 73 -7.73 8.99 6.46
C GLU A 73 -7.99 10.45 6.11
N TYR A 74 -8.40 11.26 7.08
CA TYR A 74 -8.63 12.68 6.86
C TYR A 74 -7.33 13.48 6.69
N GLY A 75 -6.26 13.13 7.42
CA GLY A 75 -4.94 13.75 7.35
C GLY A 75 -4.24 13.45 6.04
N THR A 76 -4.33 12.21 5.56
CA THR A 76 -3.82 11.82 4.23
C THR A 76 -4.66 12.41 3.10
N SER A 77 -5.99 12.52 3.28
CA SER A 77 -6.86 13.20 2.31
C SER A 77 -6.66 14.72 2.33
N ALA A 78 -6.40 15.33 3.48
CA ALA A 78 -6.08 16.75 3.62
C ALA A 78 -4.67 17.07 3.14
N PHE A 79 -3.71 16.17 3.32
CA PHE A 79 -2.39 16.24 2.69
C PHE A 79 -2.51 16.16 1.17
N SER A 80 -3.26 15.17 0.67
CA SER A 80 -3.61 15.08 -0.76
C SER A 80 -4.32 16.35 -1.25
N ALA A 81 -5.23 16.93 -0.45
CA ALA A 81 -5.90 18.19 -0.78
C ALA A 81 -5.00 19.42 -0.65
N LYS A 82 -3.98 19.40 0.19
CA LYS A 82 -2.98 20.47 0.34
C LYS A 82 -1.96 20.42 -0.80
N LEU A 83 -1.62 19.22 -1.26
CA LEU A 83 -0.95 18.99 -2.54
C LEU A 83 -1.79 19.58 -3.69
N ILE A 84 -3.11 19.36 -3.69
CA ILE A 84 -4.06 19.97 -4.66
C ILE A 84 -4.16 21.51 -4.52
N LYS A 85 -4.08 22.06 -3.31
CA LYS A 85 -4.30 23.51 -3.06
C LYS A 85 -3.04 24.36 -3.24
N ASN A 86 -1.86 23.73 -3.13
CA ASN A 86 -0.56 24.34 -3.43
C ASN A 86 -0.17 24.19 -4.92
N SER A 87 -1.08 23.69 -5.76
CA SER A 87 -0.97 23.53 -7.23
C SER A 87 -0.69 24.82 -8.03
N TYR A 88 -0.56 25.96 -7.37
CA TYR A 88 -0.06 27.18 -8.01
C TYR A 88 1.47 27.35 -7.87
N THR A 89 2.19 26.46 -7.18
CA THR A 89 3.64 26.65 -6.93
C THR A 89 4.56 25.42 -6.89
N THR A 90 4.12 24.16 -6.99
CA THR A 90 5.06 23.02 -6.89
C THR A 90 4.54 21.70 -7.50
N ASP A 91 4.48 21.62 -8.83
CA ASP A 91 4.29 20.33 -9.53
C ASP A 91 5.58 19.47 -9.53
N ASP A 92 6.76 20.09 -9.45
CA ASP A 92 8.05 19.38 -9.59
C ASP A 92 8.42 18.50 -8.39
N LEU A 93 8.13 18.92 -7.16
CA LEU A 93 8.68 18.27 -5.97
C LEU A 93 8.15 16.84 -5.76
N THR A 94 6.88 16.59 -6.09
CA THR A 94 6.23 15.28 -5.92
C THR A 94 6.69 14.28 -6.99
N LEU A 95 6.93 14.75 -8.21
CA LEU A 95 7.50 13.92 -9.28
C LEU A 95 8.96 13.59 -8.99
N GLU A 96 9.73 14.58 -8.51
CA GLU A 96 11.12 14.40 -8.10
C GLU A 96 11.30 13.36 -6.98
N THR A 97 10.32 13.21 -6.09
CA THR A 97 10.35 12.14 -5.07
C THR A 97 10.39 10.74 -5.71
N PHE A 98 9.58 10.50 -6.75
CA PHE A 98 9.49 9.19 -7.42
C PHE A 98 10.45 9.02 -8.60
N LYS A 99 11.02 10.12 -9.08
CA LYS A 99 11.93 10.13 -10.21
C LYS A 99 13.17 9.27 -9.95
N ASP A 100 13.50 8.44 -10.93
CA ASP A 100 14.63 7.50 -10.92
C ASP A 100 14.62 6.56 -9.69
N SER A 101 13.42 6.22 -9.18
CA SER A 101 13.25 5.32 -8.05
C SER A 101 13.10 3.85 -8.48
N TYR A 102 13.07 2.97 -7.48
CA TYR A 102 12.99 1.53 -7.64
C TYR A 102 11.74 1.01 -6.90
N CYS A 103 10.82 0.43 -7.66
CA CYS A 103 9.62 -0.20 -7.15
C CYS A 103 9.86 -1.71 -6.97
N ILE A 104 9.61 -2.22 -5.77
CA ILE A 104 9.65 -3.64 -5.43
C ILE A 104 8.21 -4.15 -5.42
N LEU A 105 7.87 -5.09 -6.29
CA LEU A 105 6.53 -5.68 -6.32
C LEU A 105 6.41 -6.75 -5.24
N ASP A 106 5.29 -6.73 -4.51
CA ASP A 106 4.88 -7.82 -3.62
C ASP A 106 4.18 -8.95 -4.42
N THR A 107 4.15 -10.17 -3.89
CA THR A 107 3.51 -11.35 -4.50
C THR A 107 2.04 -11.10 -4.79
N ASN A 108 1.31 -10.41 -3.91
CA ASN A 108 -0.10 -10.09 -4.16
C ASN A 108 -0.29 -9.19 -5.38
N ILE A 109 0.67 -8.34 -5.73
CA ILE A 109 0.63 -7.54 -6.97
C ILE A 109 1.00 -8.42 -8.16
N LEU A 110 2.08 -9.19 -8.03
CA LEU A 110 2.62 -10.05 -9.07
C LEU A 110 1.61 -11.10 -9.55
N MET A 111 0.81 -11.64 -8.63
CA MET A 111 -0.28 -12.59 -8.88
C MET A 111 -1.43 -12.04 -9.74
N HIS A 112 -1.48 -10.74 -9.99
CA HIS A 112 -2.48 -10.11 -10.85
C HIS A 112 -1.96 -9.73 -12.23
N ILE A 113 -0.64 -9.73 -12.42
CA ILE A 113 0.00 -9.35 -13.67
C ILE A 113 -0.26 -10.44 -14.72
N GLY A 114 -0.59 -10.01 -15.94
CA GLY A 114 -0.92 -10.92 -17.04
C GLY A 114 -2.31 -11.56 -16.95
N LEU A 115 -3.19 -11.09 -16.06
CA LEU A 115 -4.58 -11.53 -15.96
C LEU A 115 -5.55 -10.44 -16.46
N GLU A 116 -6.13 -10.60 -17.65
CA GLU A 116 -7.05 -9.60 -18.25
C GLU A 116 -8.37 -9.43 -17.49
N SER A 117 -8.70 -10.38 -16.60
CA SER A 117 -9.89 -10.32 -15.75
C SER A 117 -9.56 -9.88 -14.32
N SER A 118 -8.32 -9.47 -14.04
CA SER A 118 -7.96 -8.87 -12.76
C SER A 118 -8.53 -7.46 -12.59
N GLU A 119 -8.94 -7.12 -11.37
CA GLU A 119 -9.31 -5.76 -10.99
C GLU A 119 -8.19 -4.72 -11.19
N TYR A 120 -6.92 -5.16 -11.25
CA TYR A 120 -5.77 -4.29 -11.44
C TYR A 120 -5.31 -4.17 -12.90
N TYR A 121 -5.94 -4.87 -13.85
CA TYR A 121 -5.46 -4.92 -15.24
C TYR A 121 -5.32 -3.53 -15.88
N THR A 122 -6.33 -2.67 -15.74
CA THR A 122 -6.27 -1.29 -16.25
C THR A 122 -5.26 -0.45 -15.47
N SER A 123 -5.14 -0.68 -14.16
CA SER A 123 -4.19 0.00 -13.30
C SER A 123 -2.75 -0.28 -13.72
N PHE A 124 -2.41 -1.53 -14.08
CA PHE A 124 -1.06 -1.87 -14.55
C PHE A 124 -0.69 -1.17 -15.86
N LYS A 125 -1.64 -1.02 -16.79
CA LYS A 125 -1.43 -0.25 -18.02
C LYS A 125 -1.10 1.22 -17.72
N VAL A 126 -1.81 1.82 -16.76
CA VAL A 126 -1.57 3.21 -16.34
C VAL A 126 -0.22 3.33 -15.62
N LEU A 127 0.06 2.41 -14.68
CA LEU A 127 1.33 2.38 -13.95
C LEU A 127 2.54 2.20 -14.86
N GLU A 128 2.45 1.38 -15.91
CA GLU A 128 3.54 1.21 -16.87
C GLU A 128 3.94 2.53 -17.53
N ASN A 129 2.96 3.34 -17.97
CA ASN A 129 3.23 4.64 -18.57
C ASN A 129 3.92 5.58 -17.57
N ILE A 130 3.42 5.61 -16.34
CA ILE A 130 3.95 6.46 -15.28
C ILE A 130 5.36 6.04 -14.90
N PHE A 131 5.61 4.74 -14.77
CA PHE A 131 6.92 4.22 -14.42
C PHE A 131 7.94 4.58 -15.50
N LYS A 132 7.54 4.52 -16.76
CA LYS A 132 8.37 4.97 -17.87
C LYS A 132 8.66 6.47 -17.80
N GLU A 133 7.64 7.30 -17.54
CA GLU A 133 7.77 8.75 -17.45
C GLU A 133 8.67 9.21 -16.30
N LEU A 134 8.55 8.55 -15.14
CA LEU A 134 9.30 8.87 -13.94
C LEU A 134 10.65 8.12 -13.85
N GLY A 135 11.01 7.28 -14.83
CA GLY A 135 12.23 6.47 -14.77
C GLY A 135 12.22 5.45 -13.62
N ILE A 136 11.05 4.99 -13.20
CA ILE A 136 10.91 4.01 -12.11
C ILE A 136 11.28 2.63 -12.62
N ASN A 137 12.34 2.06 -12.05
CA ASN A 137 12.76 0.69 -12.29
C ASN A 137 11.93 -0.27 -11.43
N VAL A 138 11.52 -1.40 -12.00
CA VAL A 138 10.65 -2.34 -11.29
C VAL A 138 11.33 -3.66 -11.14
N GLY A 139 11.22 -4.24 -9.95
CA GLY A 139 11.76 -5.55 -9.68
C GLY A 139 11.08 -6.26 -8.53
N ILE A 140 11.60 -7.44 -8.25
CA ILE A 140 11.16 -8.31 -7.16
C ILE A 140 12.38 -8.85 -6.42
N LEU A 141 12.16 -9.34 -5.20
CA LEU A 141 13.17 -10.08 -4.44
C LEU A 141 13.05 -11.58 -4.71
N HIS A 142 14.13 -12.34 -4.50
CA HIS A 142 14.12 -13.81 -4.67
C HIS A 142 13.04 -14.49 -3.81
N ILE A 143 12.80 -13.99 -2.58
CA ILE A 143 11.74 -14.51 -1.71
C ILE A 143 10.34 -14.33 -2.31
N THR A 144 10.12 -13.25 -3.06
CA THR A 144 8.85 -12.94 -3.72
C THR A 144 8.68 -13.78 -4.99
N GLN A 145 9.77 -14.03 -5.73
CA GLN A 145 9.78 -15.02 -6.81
C GLN A 145 9.38 -16.40 -6.29
N ASN A 146 9.98 -16.86 -5.19
CA ASN A 146 9.68 -18.15 -4.59
C ASN A 146 8.24 -18.25 -4.11
N GLU A 147 7.74 -17.22 -3.42
CA GLU A 147 6.34 -17.17 -2.96
C GLU A 147 5.37 -17.17 -4.14
N TYR A 148 5.65 -16.42 -5.21
CA TYR A 148 4.85 -16.41 -6.43
C TYR A 148 4.73 -17.79 -7.06
N LEU A 149 5.86 -18.49 -7.26
CA LEU A 149 5.84 -19.83 -7.88
C LEU A 149 5.03 -20.83 -7.03
N ALA A 150 5.17 -20.77 -5.70
CA ALA A 150 4.37 -21.59 -4.80
C ALA A 150 2.87 -21.22 -4.85
N ALA A 151 2.55 -19.93 -4.88
CA ALA A 151 1.18 -19.42 -4.93
C ALA A 151 0.48 -19.79 -6.25
N VAL A 152 1.15 -19.65 -7.40
CA VAL A 152 0.61 -20.05 -8.70
C VAL A 152 0.37 -21.55 -8.77
N ARG A 153 1.28 -22.39 -8.23
CA ARG A 153 1.08 -23.84 -8.17
C ARG A 153 -0.13 -24.23 -7.33
N SER A 154 -0.23 -23.66 -6.13
CA SER A 154 -1.41 -23.87 -5.28
C SER A 154 -2.69 -23.40 -5.98
N LYS A 155 -2.63 -22.28 -6.71
CA LYS A 155 -3.77 -21.76 -7.45
C LYS A 155 -4.17 -22.65 -8.63
N LYS A 156 -3.19 -23.19 -9.35
CA LYS A 156 -3.38 -24.19 -10.42
C LYS A 156 -4.15 -25.38 -9.89
N GLU A 157 -3.69 -26.00 -8.80
CA GLU A 157 -4.37 -27.14 -8.19
C GLU A 157 -5.82 -26.82 -7.81
N GLN A 158 -6.06 -25.65 -7.21
CA GLN A 158 -7.42 -25.21 -6.88
C GLN A 158 -8.31 -25.07 -8.11
N VAL A 159 -7.82 -24.40 -9.16
CA VAL A 159 -8.60 -24.18 -10.39
C VAL A 159 -8.82 -25.49 -11.14
N MET A 160 -7.80 -26.34 -11.28
CA MET A 160 -7.93 -27.65 -11.93
C MET A 160 -8.96 -28.54 -11.23
N ASN A 161 -9.00 -28.51 -9.88
CA ASN A 161 -10.02 -29.21 -9.11
C ASN A 161 -11.44 -28.69 -9.37
N LEU A 162 -11.61 -27.38 -9.65
CA LEU A 162 -12.91 -26.83 -10.03
C LEU A 162 -13.29 -27.25 -11.44
N VAL A 163 -12.36 -27.15 -12.40
CA VAL A 163 -12.59 -27.55 -13.80
C VAL A 163 -12.97 -29.03 -13.90
N ALA A 164 -12.38 -29.90 -13.07
CA ALA A 164 -12.72 -31.33 -13.07
C ALA A 164 -14.10 -31.65 -12.46
N LYS A 165 -14.67 -30.75 -11.65
CA LYS A 165 -15.89 -31.01 -10.86
C LYS A 165 -17.13 -30.32 -11.38
N TYR A 166 -16.98 -29.20 -12.08
CA TYR A 166 -18.09 -28.32 -12.44
C TYR A 166 -18.17 -28.12 -13.95
N GLU A 167 -19.39 -28.00 -14.44
CA GLU A 167 -19.67 -27.68 -15.84
C GLU A 167 -19.32 -26.21 -16.16
N GLN A 168 -19.11 -25.93 -17.45
CA GLN A 168 -18.64 -24.64 -17.96
C GLN A 168 -19.50 -23.46 -17.47
N GLU A 169 -20.82 -23.60 -17.44
CA GLU A 169 -21.75 -22.54 -16.99
C GLU A 169 -21.49 -22.12 -15.54
N VAL A 170 -21.16 -23.09 -14.67
CA VAL A 170 -20.83 -22.82 -13.26
C VAL A 170 -19.45 -22.17 -13.14
N LEU A 171 -18.50 -22.58 -13.98
CA LEU A 171 -17.17 -21.97 -14.03
C LEU A 171 -17.25 -20.50 -14.49
N GLU A 172 -18.09 -20.18 -15.47
CA GLU A 172 -18.30 -18.82 -15.97
C GLU A 172 -18.92 -17.88 -14.94
N ALA A 173 -19.75 -18.41 -14.04
CA ALA A 173 -20.34 -17.65 -12.94
C ALA A 173 -19.37 -17.35 -11.78
N SER A 174 -18.21 -18.01 -11.73
CA SER A 174 -17.21 -17.81 -10.67
C SER A 174 -16.65 -16.39 -10.67
N ASN A 175 -16.29 -15.86 -9.50
CA ASN A 175 -15.58 -14.58 -9.37
C ASN A 175 -14.05 -14.73 -9.37
N ASP A 176 -13.54 -15.93 -9.58
CA ASP A 176 -12.11 -16.18 -9.64
C ASP A 176 -11.44 -15.55 -10.87
N GLN A 177 -10.45 -14.69 -10.65
CA GLN A 177 -9.81 -13.93 -11.73
C GLN A 177 -8.98 -14.82 -12.67
N TYR A 178 -8.42 -15.94 -12.19
CA TYR A 178 -7.66 -16.87 -13.02
C TYR A 178 -8.61 -17.64 -13.94
N LEU A 179 -9.70 -18.14 -13.38
CA LEU A 179 -10.72 -18.85 -14.14
C LEU A 179 -11.36 -17.94 -15.19
N LYS A 180 -11.79 -16.73 -14.81
CA LYS A 180 -12.33 -15.74 -15.76
C LYS A 180 -11.33 -15.39 -16.86
N THR A 181 -10.04 -15.29 -16.52
CA THR A 181 -8.99 -15.00 -17.51
C THR A 181 -8.81 -16.17 -18.48
N ALA A 182 -8.70 -17.40 -17.97
CA ALA A 182 -8.55 -18.59 -18.80
C ALA A 182 -9.75 -18.76 -19.76
N ILE A 183 -10.98 -18.57 -19.26
CA ILE A 183 -12.20 -18.61 -20.08
C ILE A 183 -12.20 -17.50 -21.14
N LYS A 184 -11.81 -16.28 -20.77
CA LYS A 184 -11.69 -15.16 -21.72
C LYS A 184 -10.63 -15.41 -22.81
N ARG A 185 -9.64 -16.24 -22.52
CA ARG A 185 -8.64 -16.76 -23.47
C ARG A 185 -9.09 -18.04 -24.19
N HIS A 186 -10.38 -18.36 -24.11
CA HIS A 186 -11.03 -19.50 -24.76
C HIS A 186 -10.56 -20.87 -24.27
N CYS A 187 -10.16 -21.00 -23.00
CA CYS A 187 -9.94 -22.32 -22.39
C CYS A 187 -11.27 -23.04 -22.20
N GLN A 188 -11.41 -24.25 -22.74
CA GLN A 188 -12.64 -25.06 -22.66
C GLN A 188 -12.39 -26.47 -22.11
N THR A 189 -11.17 -26.99 -22.28
CA THR A 189 -10.78 -28.34 -21.88
C THR A 189 -9.76 -28.31 -20.75
N GLU A 190 -9.66 -29.39 -19.98
CA GLU A 190 -8.64 -29.55 -18.93
C GLU A 190 -7.22 -29.22 -19.44
N GLU A 191 -6.88 -29.64 -20.66
CA GLU A 191 -5.59 -29.35 -21.30
C GLU A 191 -5.40 -27.86 -21.62
N ASP A 192 -6.47 -27.13 -21.96
CA ASP A 192 -6.38 -25.67 -22.12
C ASP A 192 -6.02 -24.98 -20.81
N TYR A 193 -6.65 -25.38 -19.72
CA TYR A 193 -6.33 -24.84 -18.39
C TYR A 193 -4.91 -25.20 -17.95
N LYS A 194 -4.44 -26.43 -18.22
CA LYS A 194 -3.04 -26.81 -17.98
C LYS A 194 -2.07 -25.91 -18.74
N ARG A 195 -2.32 -25.69 -20.05
CA ARG A 195 -1.52 -24.80 -20.89
C ARG A 195 -1.54 -23.35 -20.39
N PHE A 196 -2.71 -22.84 -20.01
CA PHE A 196 -2.85 -21.51 -19.41
C PHE A 196 -1.96 -21.36 -18.18
N PHE A 197 -2.00 -22.32 -17.25
CA PHE A 197 -1.16 -22.28 -16.06
C PHE A 197 0.33 -22.43 -16.38
N SER A 198 0.71 -23.28 -17.33
CA SER A 198 2.12 -23.38 -17.77
C SER A 198 2.67 -22.05 -18.28
N CYS A 199 1.85 -21.20 -18.90
CA CYS A 199 2.27 -19.86 -19.33
C CYS A 199 2.50 -18.87 -18.19
N ILE A 200 1.85 -19.06 -17.03
CA ILE A 200 1.95 -18.17 -15.86
C ILE A 200 2.70 -18.81 -14.68
N GLU A 201 3.17 -20.05 -14.80
CA GLU A 201 4.06 -20.72 -13.83
C GLU A 201 5.51 -20.21 -13.92
N HIS A 202 5.66 -18.99 -14.42
CA HIS A 202 6.90 -18.24 -14.56
C HIS A 202 6.63 -16.81 -14.11
N VAL A 203 7.60 -16.17 -13.45
CA VAL A 203 7.47 -14.77 -13.06
C VAL A 203 7.20 -13.91 -14.31
N PRO A 204 6.18 -13.03 -14.28
CA PRO A 204 5.91 -12.10 -15.35
C PRO A 204 7.15 -11.27 -15.69
N LYS A 205 7.51 -11.21 -16.97
CA LYS A 205 8.67 -10.43 -17.44
C LYS A 205 8.42 -8.92 -17.46
N TYR A 206 7.15 -8.52 -17.57
CA TYR A 206 6.74 -7.13 -17.69
C TYR A 206 5.54 -6.86 -16.78
N ILE A 207 5.40 -5.62 -16.30
CA ILE A 207 4.22 -5.17 -15.56
C ILE A 207 2.97 -5.20 -16.44
N TYR A 208 3.14 -4.76 -17.69
CA TYR A 208 2.08 -4.83 -18.69
C TYR A 208 2.61 -5.26 -20.07
N LYS A 209 3.39 -4.41 -20.75
CA LYS A 209 3.96 -4.69 -22.09
C LYS A 209 5.44 -4.35 -22.23
N ASN A 210 5.90 -3.29 -21.57
CA ASN A 210 7.20 -2.68 -21.82
C ASN A 210 8.07 -2.54 -20.56
N SER A 211 7.48 -2.29 -19.39
CA SER A 211 8.26 -2.10 -18.15
C SER A 211 8.70 -3.46 -17.62
N GLN A 212 9.96 -3.79 -17.85
CA GLN A 212 10.56 -5.05 -17.43
C GLN A 212 10.62 -5.15 -15.90
N ILE A 213 10.35 -6.35 -15.40
CA ILE A 213 10.49 -6.71 -13.98
C ILE A 213 11.86 -7.39 -13.82
N PHE A 214 12.74 -6.74 -13.06
CA PHE A 214 14.07 -7.25 -12.74
C PHE A 214 14.06 -8.05 -11.43
N LEU A 215 15.07 -8.90 -11.25
CA LEU A 215 15.34 -9.53 -9.97
C LEU A 215 16.41 -8.68 -9.28
N TYR A 216 16.13 -8.24 -8.05
CA TYR A 216 17.03 -7.38 -7.28
C TYR A 216 17.89 -8.22 -6.33
N ASP A 217 18.57 -9.26 -6.82
CA ASP A 217 19.20 -10.30 -6.01
C ASP A 217 20.69 -10.56 -6.29
N ASP A 218 21.37 -9.68 -7.04
CA ASP A 218 22.81 -9.81 -7.31
C ASP A 218 23.72 -9.50 -6.07
N ASP A 219 23.21 -9.65 -4.85
CA ASP A 219 23.91 -9.29 -3.62
C ASP A 219 23.67 -10.29 -2.48
N GLN A 220 24.68 -11.11 -2.19
CA GLN A 220 24.66 -12.04 -1.05
C GLN A 220 24.34 -11.35 0.27
N ALA A 221 24.75 -10.08 0.44
CA ALA A 221 24.46 -9.33 1.66
C ALA A 221 22.96 -9.03 1.80
N LEU A 222 22.23 -8.85 0.70
CA LEU A 222 20.77 -8.71 0.74
C LEU A 222 20.12 -10.02 1.19
N GLU A 223 20.56 -11.15 0.66
CA GLU A 223 20.05 -12.46 1.07
C GLU A 223 20.26 -12.71 2.56
N ASP A 224 21.47 -12.45 3.07
CA ASP A 224 21.81 -12.61 4.48
C ASP A 224 20.95 -11.71 5.38
N LYS A 225 20.66 -10.48 4.93
CA LYS A 225 19.80 -9.53 5.65
C LYS A 225 18.36 -10.01 5.71
N ILE A 226 17.85 -10.56 4.61
CA ILE A 226 16.51 -11.14 4.54
C ILE A 226 16.43 -12.36 5.47
N ALA A 227 17.34 -13.32 5.32
CA ALA A 227 17.35 -14.56 6.11
C ALA A 227 17.43 -14.26 7.61
N LYS A 228 18.34 -13.35 8.01
CA LYS A 228 18.45 -12.92 9.41
C LYS A 228 17.17 -12.28 9.93
N ALA A 229 16.48 -11.48 9.12
CA ALA A 229 15.22 -10.87 9.51
C ALA A 229 14.09 -11.89 9.62
N GLN A 230 14.06 -12.90 8.76
CA GLN A 230 13.07 -13.98 8.79
C GLN A 230 13.21 -14.86 10.04
N SER A 231 14.39 -14.95 10.64
CA SER A 231 14.61 -15.63 11.92
C SER A 231 14.52 -14.72 13.15
N ASP A 232 14.22 -13.43 12.99
CA ASP A 232 14.15 -12.47 14.08
C ASP A 232 12.74 -12.47 14.70
N GLU A 233 12.61 -13.16 15.84
CA GLU A 233 11.34 -13.27 16.60
C GLU A 233 10.73 -11.91 16.96
N THR A 234 11.56 -10.88 17.18
CA THR A 234 11.07 -9.54 17.52
C THR A 234 10.38 -8.91 16.31
N LYS A 235 10.98 -9.03 15.12
CA LYS A 235 10.38 -8.52 13.87
C LYS A 235 9.13 -9.30 13.47
N LEU A 236 9.15 -10.62 13.62
CA LEU A 236 7.99 -11.48 13.39
C LEU A 236 6.84 -11.10 14.33
N SER A 237 7.12 -10.93 15.62
CA SER A 237 6.13 -10.53 16.61
C SER A 237 5.58 -9.12 16.38
N GLU A 238 6.44 -8.14 16.02
CA GLU A 238 6.03 -6.78 15.65
C GLU A 238 5.03 -6.82 14.49
N LEU A 239 5.39 -7.50 13.39
CA LEU A 239 4.56 -7.50 12.19
C LEU A 239 3.28 -8.32 12.38
N ASN A 240 3.34 -9.45 13.09
CA ASN A 240 2.15 -10.23 13.42
C ASN A 240 1.20 -9.44 14.33
N SER A 241 1.72 -8.69 15.31
CA SER A 241 0.91 -7.81 16.16
C SER A 241 0.21 -6.72 15.35
N ILE A 242 0.89 -6.16 14.35
CA ILE A 242 0.28 -5.22 13.40
C ILE A 242 -0.86 -5.90 12.63
N TYR A 243 -0.63 -7.08 12.05
CA TYR A 243 -1.66 -7.81 11.31
C TYR A 243 -2.87 -8.16 12.19
N LYS A 244 -2.61 -8.66 13.41
CA LYS A 244 -3.63 -9.03 14.39
C LYS A 244 -4.46 -7.85 14.85
N SER A 245 -3.86 -6.68 15.03
CA SER A 245 -4.57 -5.45 15.40
C SER A 245 -5.60 -5.01 14.36
N VAL A 246 -5.42 -5.37 13.08
CA VAL A 246 -6.33 -4.99 11.99
C VAL A 246 -7.32 -6.11 11.66
N THR A 247 -6.90 -7.38 11.74
CA THR A 247 -7.70 -8.52 11.28
C THR A 247 -8.30 -9.36 12.40
N GLY A 248 -7.87 -9.15 13.65
CA GLY A 248 -8.28 -9.94 14.82
C GLY A 248 -7.65 -11.33 14.92
N ARG A 249 -6.80 -11.74 13.97
CA ARG A 249 -6.19 -13.08 13.92
C ARG A 249 -4.68 -13.01 13.64
N ASP A 250 -3.98 -14.06 14.02
CA ASP A 250 -2.56 -14.22 13.70
C ASP A 250 -2.36 -14.49 12.21
N LYS A 251 -1.27 -13.94 11.65
CA LYS A 251 -0.88 -14.16 10.27
C LYS A 251 -0.31 -15.58 10.11
N LYS A 252 -0.56 -16.20 8.95
CA LYS A 252 0.05 -17.49 8.61
C LYS A 252 1.57 -17.33 8.58
N GLU A 253 2.28 -18.31 9.14
CA GLU A 253 3.74 -18.29 9.31
C GLU A 253 4.50 -17.96 8.02
N TYR A 254 4.25 -18.70 6.93
CA TYR A 254 4.92 -18.44 5.64
C TYR A 254 4.68 -17.02 5.10
N ALA A 255 3.45 -16.52 5.20
CA ALA A 255 3.13 -15.17 4.74
C ALA A 255 3.75 -14.10 5.66
N LEU A 256 3.89 -14.38 6.95
CA LEU A 256 4.58 -13.51 7.89
C LEU A 256 6.09 -13.46 7.60
N LEU A 257 6.72 -14.61 7.36
CA LEU A 257 8.13 -14.72 6.97
C LEU A 257 8.40 -13.96 5.66
N HIS A 258 7.52 -14.10 4.67
CA HIS A 258 7.63 -13.36 3.42
C HIS A 258 7.57 -11.84 3.67
N ASP A 259 6.52 -11.34 4.33
CA ASP A 259 6.37 -9.90 4.54
C ASP A 259 7.54 -9.30 5.34
N VAL A 260 8.00 -9.99 6.39
CA VAL A 260 9.18 -9.55 7.17
C VAL A 260 10.42 -9.51 6.29
N GLY A 261 10.65 -10.56 5.48
CA GLY A 261 11.75 -10.60 4.52
C GLY A 261 11.67 -9.45 3.52
N LEU A 262 10.49 -9.20 2.95
CA LEU A 262 10.26 -8.18 1.92
C LEU A 262 10.55 -6.78 2.46
N ILE A 263 10.00 -6.45 3.64
CA ILE A 263 10.23 -5.17 4.30
C ILE A 263 11.71 -4.96 4.62
N ASN A 264 12.38 -5.98 5.14
CA ASN A 264 13.79 -5.86 5.52
C ASN A 264 14.73 -5.80 4.31
N GLY A 265 14.43 -6.55 3.25
CA GLY A 265 15.13 -6.44 1.98
C GLY A 265 15.00 -5.04 1.39
N ALA A 266 13.78 -4.48 1.40
CA ALA A 266 13.55 -3.09 0.95
C ALA A 266 14.29 -2.06 1.83
N HIS A 267 14.35 -2.25 3.15
CA HIS A 267 15.13 -1.38 4.03
C HIS A 267 16.63 -1.42 3.71
N TYR A 268 17.18 -2.59 3.44
CA TYR A 268 18.58 -2.72 3.02
C TYR A 268 18.83 -2.02 1.68
N LEU A 269 17.96 -2.22 0.69
CA LEU A 269 18.08 -1.57 -0.62
C LEU A 269 17.98 -0.03 -0.54
N ARG A 270 17.21 0.50 0.42
CA ARG A 270 17.12 1.94 0.69
C ARG A 270 18.43 2.59 1.13
N GLU A 271 19.38 1.83 1.64
CA GLU A 271 20.73 2.33 1.93
C GLU A 271 21.49 2.67 0.64
N LYS A 272 21.06 2.13 -0.51
CA LYS A 272 21.71 2.27 -1.82
C LYS A 272 20.92 3.10 -2.83
N GLY A 273 19.66 3.47 -2.52
CA GLY A 273 18.84 4.25 -3.44
C GLY A 273 17.41 4.51 -2.97
N LYS A 274 16.58 5.04 -3.87
CA LYS A 274 15.15 5.33 -3.64
C LYS A 274 14.31 4.08 -3.89
N TYR A 275 14.12 3.23 -2.88
CA TYR A 275 13.31 2.01 -3.01
C TYR A 275 11.97 2.12 -2.28
N PHE A 276 10.90 1.58 -2.84
CA PHE A 276 9.60 1.42 -2.17
C PHE A 276 8.90 0.13 -2.61
N ILE A 277 8.03 -0.40 -1.77
CA ILE A 277 7.24 -1.60 -2.05
C ILE A 277 5.86 -1.21 -2.58
N LEU A 278 5.41 -1.86 -3.64
CA LEU A 278 4.02 -1.83 -4.09
C LEU A 278 3.32 -3.10 -3.59
N SER A 279 2.33 -2.93 -2.70
CA SER A 279 1.67 -4.03 -2.01
C SER A 279 0.22 -3.71 -1.67
N GLN A 280 -0.67 -4.71 -1.74
CA GLN A 280 -2.02 -4.61 -1.15
C GLN A 280 -2.13 -5.22 0.26
N GLU A 281 -1.05 -5.83 0.76
CA GLU A 281 -1.05 -6.51 2.05
C GLU A 281 -1.23 -5.51 3.20
N VAL A 282 -2.13 -5.84 4.12
CA VAL A 282 -2.53 -4.98 5.22
C VAL A 282 -1.39 -4.83 6.23
N SER A 283 -0.67 -5.90 6.56
CA SER A 283 0.48 -5.83 7.47
C SER A 283 1.58 -4.94 6.92
N VAL A 284 1.95 -5.11 5.65
CA VAL A 284 3.00 -4.33 4.97
C VAL A 284 2.63 -2.84 4.91
N ASN A 285 1.41 -2.53 4.47
CA ASN A 285 0.95 -1.14 4.39
C ASN A 285 0.77 -0.49 5.78
N THR A 286 0.28 -1.23 6.77
CA THR A 286 0.10 -0.69 8.13
C THR A 286 1.45 -0.52 8.84
N TYR A 287 2.41 -1.40 8.57
CA TYR A 287 3.80 -1.22 8.99
C TYR A 287 4.37 0.07 8.39
N ALA A 288 4.18 0.30 7.08
CA ALA A 288 4.68 1.49 6.42
C ALA A 288 4.16 2.80 7.03
N LYS A 289 2.90 2.83 7.48
CA LYS A 289 2.33 4.00 8.18
C LYS A 289 3.00 4.31 9.52
N LYS A 290 3.65 3.34 10.15
CA LYS A 290 4.34 3.48 11.45
C LYS A 290 5.83 3.83 11.32
N LYS A 291 6.38 3.86 10.09
CA LYS A 291 7.80 4.07 9.85
C LYS A 291 8.04 5.42 9.13
N PRO A 292 9.17 6.08 9.41
CA PRO A 292 9.51 7.32 8.74
C PRO A 292 9.74 7.09 7.24
N PHE A 293 9.55 8.15 6.46
CA PHE A 293 9.89 8.14 5.04
C PHE A 293 11.41 8.23 4.91
N VAL A 294 11.94 7.61 3.85
CA VAL A 294 13.38 7.65 3.52
C VAL A 294 13.48 8.10 2.09
N ASN A 295 14.30 9.11 1.82
CA ASN A 295 14.37 9.79 0.51
C ASN A 295 12.96 10.23 0.04
N GLU A 296 12.16 10.76 0.97
CA GLU A 296 10.78 11.21 0.74
C GLU A 296 9.79 10.10 0.34
N LEU A 297 10.19 8.82 0.34
CA LEU A 297 9.35 7.68 -0.02
C LEU A 297 8.92 6.84 1.21
N PRO A 298 7.63 6.47 1.31
CA PRO A 298 7.18 5.47 2.29
C PRO A 298 7.72 4.08 1.91
N ILE A 299 7.99 3.23 2.91
CA ILE A 299 8.53 1.86 2.67
C ILE A 299 7.60 1.01 1.81
N ALA A 300 6.29 1.19 1.94
CA ALA A 300 5.30 0.54 1.10
C ALA A 300 4.09 1.42 0.85
N MET A 301 3.41 1.17 -0.27
CA MET A 301 2.13 1.79 -0.60
C MET A 301 1.26 0.90 -1.50
N ARG A 302 -0.03 1.22 -1.56
CA ARG A 302 -1.01 0.54 -2.42
C ARG A 302 -1.03 1.10 -3.83
N ILE A 303 -1.48 0.30 -4.80
CA ILE A 303 -1.72 0.74 -6.19
C ILE A 303 -2.63 1.97 -6.22
N GLN A 304 -3.74 1.96 -5.48
CA GLN A 304 -4.68 3.08 -5.49
C GLN A 304 -4.07 4.36 -4.91
N THR A 305 -3.19 4.24 -3.91
CA THR A 305 -2.47 5.38 -3.34
C THR A 305 -1.54 5.99 -4.38
N LEU A 306 -0.74 5.16 -5.04
CA LEU A 306 0.17 5.58 -6.10
C LEU A 306 -0.60 6.24 -7.26
N LEU A 307 -1.65 5.59 -7.78
CA LEU A 307 -2.47 6.15 -8.84
C LEU A 307 -3.11 7.50 -8.45
N ARG A 308 -3.57 7.66 -7.21
CA ARG A 308 -4.14 8.94 -6.75
C ARG A 308 -3.10 10.05 -6.64
N VAL A 309 -1.87 9.73 -6.20
CA VAL A 309 -0.77 10.71 -6.17
C VAL A 309 -0.48 11.21 -7.59
N ILE A 310 -0.59 10.32 -8.58
CA ILE A 310 -0.21 10.62 -9.97
C ILE A 310 -1.36 11.19 -10.82
N GLN A 311 -2.62 10.85 -10.54
CA GLN A 311 -3.80 11.43 -11.22
C GLN A 311 -4.00 12.93 -10.95
N LEU A 312 -3.24 13.50 -10.01
CA LEU A 312 -3.28 14.92 -9.67
C LEU A 312 -2.30 15.76 -10.51
N ILE A 313 -1.58 15.14 -11.44
CA ILE A 313 -0.67 15.81 -12.38
C ILE A 313 -1.49 16.32 -13.58
N PRO A 314 -1.46 17.62 -13.91
CA PRO A 314 -2.05 18.11 -15.15
C PRO A 314 -1.26 17.59 -16.37
N SER A 315 -1.99 17.07 -17.36
CA SER A 315 -1.48 16.70 -18.68
C SER A 315 -1.08 17.89 -19.53
#